data_AF-A0A2V6CJF4-F1
#
_entry.id   AF-A0A2V6CJF4-F1
#
_cell.length_a   1.000
_cell.length_b   1.000
_cell.length_c   1.000
_cell.angle_alpha   90.00
_cell.angle_beta   90.00
_cell.angle_gamma   90.00
#
_symmetry.space_group_name_H-M   'P 1'
#
loop_
_entity.id
_entity.type
_entity.pdbx_description
1 polymer ?
#
loop_
_entity_poly.entity_id
_entity_poly.type
_entity_poly.pdbx_seq_one_letter_code
_entity_poly.pdbx_strand_id
1 'polypeptide(L)'
;MVKDSSDKETMSRNGNRKLRIGIVGAGGIVKQRHLPGFKRRHDVEIAAVSNSTYESAEKFCQENVPGAVPIANWPALVALPDIDIVWIGTPP
;
A
#
# COMPACT_ATOMS: atom_id res chain seq x y z
N MET A 1 17.50 8.97 -36.10
CA MET A 1 16.11 9.43 -35.87
C MET A 1 15.53 8.54 -34.79
N VAL A 2 15.11 9.17 -33.69
CA VAL A 2 14.71 8.59 -32.40
C VAL A 2 13.38 7.82 -32.52
N LYS A 3 13.19 6.85 -31.61
CA LYS A 3 11.97 6.51 -30.83
C LYS A 3 11.67 5.02 -30.87
N ASP A 4 11.36 4.32 -29.78
CA ASP A 4 11.38 4.65 -28.36
C ASP A 4 11.54 3.30 -27.63
N SER A 5 12.57 3.20 -26.81
CA SER A 5 12.73 2.15 -25.82
C SER A 5 11.81 2.47 -24.65
N SER A 6 10.59 1.93 -24.61
CA SER A 6 9.75 2.00 -23.42
C SER A 6 8.45 1.22 -23.60
N ASP A 7 8.53 -0.09 -23.83
CA ASP A 7 7.37 -0.95 -23.58
C ASP A 7 7.86 -2.38 -23.32
N LYS A 8 7.43 -2.92 -22.16
CA LYS A 8 7.58 -4.32 -21.71
C LYS A 8 8.88 -4.73 -21.04
N GLU A 9 9.22 -4.07 -19.95
CA GLU A 9 9.76 -4.80 -18.80
C GLU A 9 8.59 -5.08 -17.84
N THR A 10 7.73 -6.02 -18.21
CA THR A 10 6.86 -6.69 -17.24
C THR A 10 7.79 -7.45 -16.30
N MET A 11 8.31 -6.74 -15.30
CA MET A 11 9.28 -7.24 -14.33
C MET A 11 8.71 -8.49 -13.67
N SER A 12 9.33 -9.63 -13.97
CA SER A 12 9.20 -10.86 -13.20
C SER A 12 9.39 -10.51 -11.73
N ARG A 13 8.29 -10.43 -10.96
CA ARG A 13 8.33 -10.19 -9.53
C ARG A 13 8.85 -11.47 -8.87
N ASN A 14 10.18 -11.58 -8.79
CA ASN A 14 10.89 -12.69 -8.18
C ASN A 14 10.31 -13.01 -6.80
N GLY A 15 10.05 -14.29 -6.54
CA GLY A 15 9.40 -14.82 -5.32
C GLY A 15 10.17 -14.65 -4.01
N ASN A 16 11.11 -13.71 -3.93
CA ASN A 16 11.97 -13.45 -2.77
C ASN A 16 11.81 -12.05 -2.15
N ARG A 17 11.04 -11.13 -2.76
CA ARG A 17 10.77 -9.82 -2.13
C ARG A 17 9.44 -9.83 -1.38
N LYS A 18 9.35 -9.01 -0.31
CA LYS A 18 8.08 -8.80 0.39
C LYS A 18 7.04 -8.23 -0.57
N LEU A 19 5.79 -8.70 -0.44
CA LEU A 19 4.64 -8.13 -1.12
C LEU A 19 4.28 -6.79 -0.45
N ARG A 20 4.18 -5.75 -1.26
CA ARG A 20 3.90 -4.37 -0.84
C ARG A 20 2.41 -4.11 -0.89
N ILE A 21 1.82 -3.85 0.26
CA ILE A 21 0.39 -3.64 0.44
C ILE A 21 0.11 -2.13 0.49
N GLY A 22 -0.77 -1.66 -0.37
CA GLY A 22 -1.42 -0.36 -0.26
C GLY A 22 -2.77 -0.52 0.42
N ILE A 23 -3.05 0.23 1.49
CA ILE A 23 -4.33 0.18 2.20
C ILE A 23 -5.21 1.37 1.80
N VAL A 24 -6.43 1.10 1.38
CA VAL A 24 -7.49 2.11 1.20
C VAL A 24 -8.51 1.93 2.32
N GLY A 25 -8.58 2.89 3.25
CA GLY A 25 -9.44 2.82 4.42
C GLY A 25 -8.83 2.03 5.57
N ALA A 26 -7.86 2.60 6.27
CA ALA A 26 -7.20 2.06 7.45
C ALA A 26 -7.97 2.37 8.76
N GLY A 27 -9.27 2.11 8.74
CA GLY A 27 -10.19 2.36 9.87
C GLY A 27 -10.15 1.30 10.97
N GLY A 28 -11.21 1.23 11.77
CA GLY A 28 -11.30 0.34 12.94
C GLY A 28 -11.05 -1.13 12.62
N ILE A 29 -11.67 -1.66 11.55
CA ILE A 29 -11.49 -3.07 11.16
C ILE A 29 -10.05 -3.39 10.76
N VAL A 30 -9.40 -2.50 10.01
CA VAL A 30 -7.99 -2.65 9.63
C VAL A 30 -7.11 -2.63 10.87
N LYS A 31 -7.30 -1.66 11.78
CA LYS A 31 -6.53 -1.58 13.03
C LYS A 31 -6.68 -2.82 13.91
N GLN A 32 -7.91 -3.30 14.10
CA GLN A 32 -8.21 -4.34 15.08
C GLN A 32 -7.98 -5.77 14.56
N ARG A 33 -8.18 -6.02 13.25
CA ARG A 33 -8.18 -7.38 12.69
C ARG A 33 -7.06 -7.61 11.68
N HIS A 34 -6.91 -6.72 10.70
CA HIS A 34 -6.00 -6.95 9.57
C HIS A 34 -4.54 -6.60 9.89
N LEU A 35 -4.30 -5.45 10.51
CA LEU A 35 -2.98 -4.96 10.86
C LEU A 35 -2.20 -5.95 11.75
N PRO A 36 -2.77 -6.54 12.82
CA PRO A 36 -2.05 -7.56 13.59
C PRO A 36 -1.69 -8.79 12.76
N GLY A 37 -2.54 -9.17 11.80
CA GLY A 37 -2.27 -10.24 10.86
C GLY A 37 -1.07 -9.93 9.96
N PHE A 38 -1.05 -8.74 9.35
CA PHE A 38 0.06 -8.30 8.51
C PHE A 38 1.37 -8.17 9.28
N LYS A 39 1.35 -7.64 10.52
CA LYS A 39 2.56 -7.51 11.35
C LYS A 39 3.22 -8.85 11.71
N ARG A 40 2.46 -9.96 11.73
CA ARG A 40 3.00 -11.30 12.00
C ARG A 40 3.64 -11.95 10.77
N ARG A 41 3.47 -11.37 9.59
CA ARG A 41 3.98 -11.92 8.33
C ARG A 41 5.32 -11.28 7.98
N HIS A 42 6.29 -12.11 7.59
CA HIS A 42 7.61 -11.66 7.15
C HIS A 42 7.69 -11.40 5.65
N ASP A 43 6.71 -11.87 4.89
CA ASP A 43 6.66 -11.84 3.43
C ASP A 43 5.80 -10.69 2.88
N VAL A 44 5.30 -9.81 3.75
CA VAL A 44 4.53 -8.62 3.36
C VAL A 44 5.01 -7.38 4.11
N GLU A 45 4.72 -6.22 3.54
CA GLU A 45 4.86 -4.93 4.20
C GLU A 45 3.75 -3.98 3.77
N ILE A 46 3.31 -3.11 4.67
CA ILE A 46 2.38 -2.03 4.33
C ILE A 46 3.23 -0.87 3.82
N ALA A 47 3.06 -0.52 2.55
CA ALA A 47 3.91 0.43 1.84
C ALA A 47 3.22 1.80 1.67
N ALA A 48 1.90 1.83 1.55
CA ALA A 48 1.15 3.07 1.40
C ALA A 48 -0.23 2.96 2.07
N VAL A 49 -0.76 4.10 2.54
CA VAL A 49 -2.08 4.17 3.16
C VAL A 49 -2.83 5.40 2.65
N SER A 50 -4.08 5.23 2.26
CA SER A 50 -4.98 6.32 1.93
C SER A 50 -6.30 6.14 2.69
N ASN A 51 -6.77 7.23 3.29
CA ASN A 51 -8.04 7.31 4.00
C ASN A 51 -8.90 8.44 3.40
N SER A 52 -10.10 8.66 3.95
CA SER A 52 -10.95 9.79 3.58
C SER A 52 -10.33 11.17 3.86
N THR A 53 -9.33 11.23 4.76
CA THR A 53 -8.52 12.43 5.02
C THR A 53 -7.05 12.07 5.09
N TYR A 54 -6.18 12.96 4.63
CA TYR A 54 -4.73 12.76 4.67
C TYR A 54 -4.23 12.63 6.12
N GLU A 55 -4.73 13.47 7.03
CA GLU A 55 -4.32 13.50 8.43
C GLU A 55 -4.59 12.17 9.13
N SER A 56 -5.69 11.51 8.79
CA SER A 56 -6.00 10.19 9.35
C SER A 56 -5.11 9.08 8.79
N ALA A 57 -4.69 9.19 7.52
CA ALA A 57 -3.73 8.27 6.91
C ALA A 57 -2.33 8.47 7.51
N GLU A 58 -1.89 9.72 7.63
CA GLU A 58 -0.63 10.11 8.24
C GLU A 58 -0.54 9.63 9.69
N LYS A 59 -1.57 9.90 10.50
CA LYS A 59 -1.67 9.40 11.86
C LYS A 59 -1.59 7.87 11.92
N PHE A 60 -2.31 7.18 11.03
CA PHE A 60 -2.23 5.72 10.96
C PHE A 60 -0.80 5.25 10.68
N CYS A 61 -0.12 5.83 9.69
CA CYS A 61 1.26 5.49 9.35
C CYS A 61 2.19 5.70 10.54
N GLN A 62 2.18 6.90 11.13
CA GLN A 62 3.03 7.25 12.27
C GLN A 62 2.87 6.28 13.45
N GLU A 63 1.63 5.95 13.80
CA GLU A 63 1.35 5.11 14.98
C GLU A 63 1.61 3.62 14.74
N ASN A 64 1.44 3.14 13.50
CA ASN A 64 1.29 1.71 13.25
C ASN A 64 2.33 1.13 12.29
N VAL A 65 2.70 1.90 11.27
CA VAL A 65 3.55 1.48 10.15
C VAL A 65 4.42 2.66 9.67
N PRO A 66 5.43 3.10 10.44
CA PRO A 66 6.17 4.33 10.15
C PRO A 66 6.91 4.36 8.81
N GLY A 67 7.13 3.20 8.18
CA GLY A 67 7.72 3.09 6.84
C GLY A 67 6.71 3.22 5.69
N ALA A 68 5.41 3.30 5.97
CA ALA A 68 4.38 3.46 4.95
C ALA A 68 4.16 4.94 4.62
N VAL A 69 3.90 5.22 3.34
CA VAL A 69 3.64 6.57 2.86
C VAL A 69 2.14 6.91 2.96
N PRO A 70 1.74 7.99 3.66
CA PRO A 70 0.37 8.47 3.59
C PRO A 70 0.10 9.13 2.24
N ILE A 71 -1.00 8.77 1.60
CA ILE A 71 -1.40 9.25 0.27
C ILE A 71 -2.78 9.91 0.37
N ALA A 72 -2.88 11.14 -0.12
CA ALA A 72 -4.08 11.98 0.02
C ALA A 72 -5.32 11.39 -0.66
N ASN A 73 -5.16 10.71 -1.81
CA ASN A 73 -6.27 10.11 -2.54
C ASN A 73 -5.96 8.66 -2.96
N TRP A 74 -6.95 7.79 -2.83
CA TRP A 74 -6.76 6.37 -3.09
C TRP A 74 -6.38 6.05 -4.56
N PRO A 75 -6.80 6.80 -5.60
CA PRO A 75 -6.37 6.49 -6.96
C PRO A 75 -4.87 6.66 -7.15
N ALA A 76 -4.23 7.65 -6.51
CA ALA A 76 -2.77 7.79 -6.58
C ALA A 76 -2.05 6.62 -5.89
N LEU A 77 -2.62 6.06 -4.81
CA LEU A 77 -2.09 4.86 -4.16
C LEU A 77 -2.18 3.65 -5.10
N VAL A 78 -3.30 3.45 -5.78
CA VAL A 78 -3.48 2.34 -6.74
C VAL A 78 -2.55 2.48 -7.95
N ALA A 79 -2.22 3.71 -8.34
CA ALA A 79 -1.31 3.99 -9.45
C ALA A 79 0.18 3.76 -9.11
N LEU A 80 0.53 3.45 -7.86
CA LEU A 80 1.92 3.20 -7.47
C LEU A 80 2.46 1.93 -8.13
N PRO A 81 3.55 2.00 -8.91
CA PRO A 81 4.05 0.87 -9.71
C PRO A 81 4.67 -0.26 -8.86
N ASP A 82 5.01 0.03 -7.61
CA ASP A 82 5.66 -0.89 -6.67
C ASP A 82 4.67 -1.53 -5.69
N ILE A 83 3.36 -1.24 -5.77
CA ILE A 83 2.33 -1.93 -5.00
C ILE A 83 2.00 -3.28 -5.63
N ASP A 84 1.85 -4.30 -4.79
CA ASP A 84 1.44 -5.66 -5.16
C ASP A 84 -0.04 -5.92 -4.89
N ILE A 85 -0.53 -5.38 -3.78
CA ILE A 85 -1.86 -5.69 -3.25
C ILE A 85 -2.50 -4.38 -2.82
N VAL A 86 -3.74 -4.15 -3.26
CA VAL A 86 -4.59 -3.09 -2.74
C VAL A 86 -5.58 -3.73 -1.75
N TRP A 87 -5.49 -3.34 -0.48
CA TRP A 87 -6.36 -3.81 0.59
C TRP A 87 -7.41 -2.75 0.93
N ILE A 88 -8.67 -3.02 0.59
CA ILE A 88 -9.78 -2.08 0.79
C ILE A 88 -10.51 -2.43 2.11
N GLY A 89 -10.40 -1.53 3.09
CA GLY A 89 -11.00 -1.62 4.42
C GLY A 89 -12.01 -0.51 4.72
N THR A 90 -12.64 0.04 3.68
CA THR A 90 -13.67 1.08 3.81
C THR A 90 -15.01 0.48 4.26
N PRO A 91 -15.87 1.28 4.93
CA PRO A 91 -17.29 0.94 5.07
C PRO A 91 -17.96 0.72 3.71
N PRO A 92 -19.10 -0.02 3.67
CA PRO A 92 -19.92 -0.15 2.46
C PRO A 92 -20.54 1.18 2.02
#